data_AF-A0A2E8LC86-F1
#
_entry.id   AF-A0A2E8LC86-F1
#
_cell.length_a   1.000
_cell.length_b   1.000
_cell.length_c   1.000
_cell.angle_alpha   90.00
_cell.angle_beta   90.00
_cell.angle_gamma   90.00
#
_symmetry.space_group_name_H-M   'P 1'
#
loop_
_entity.id
_entity.type
_entity.pdbx_description
1 polymer ?
#
loop_
_entity_poly.entity_id
_entity_poly.type
_entity_poly.pdbx_seq_one_letter_code
_entity_poly.pdbx_strand_id
1 'polypeptide(L)'
;MHFLFATMHHSLGAPMSHTGHDALRFPGGYRFELGDFFHQLHHRFIECNYGGPESPLDSAIKAWHDGTEEGEQATAAHRRRLPAAKRAR
;
A
#
# COMPACT_ATOMS: atom_id res chain seq x y z
N MET A 1 -24.96 -7.02 -0.96
CA MET A 1 -23.88 -6.00 -0.89
C MET A 1 -22.56 -6.57 -0.38
N HIS A 2 -22.48 -7.06 0.86
CA HIS A 2 -21.22 -7.54 1.44
C HIS A 2 -20.55 -8.68 0.65
N PHE A 3 -21.32 -9.69 0.22
CA PHE A 3 -20.81 -10.80 -0.59
C PHE A 3 -20.24 -10.34 -1.95
N LEU A 4 -20.91 -9.39 -2.62
CA LEU A 4 -20.45 -8.87 -3.89
C LEU A 4 -19.14 -8.09 -3.74
N PHE A 5 -19.07 -7.22 -2.73
CA PHE A 5 -17.84 -6.50 -2.39
C PHE A 5 -16.69 -7.47 -2.08
N ALA A 6 -16.91 -8.44 -1.20
CA ALA A 6 -15.89 -9.42 -0.85
C ALA A 6 -15.43 -10.21 -2.09
N THR A 7 -16.36 -10.64 -2.95
CA THR A 7 -16.03 -11.36 -4.18
C THR A 7 -15.16 -10.50 -5.11
N MET A 8 -15.53 -9.24 -5.33
CA MET A 8 -14.74 -8.32 -6.15
C MET A 8 -13.36 -8.05 -5.53
N HIS A 9 -13.29 -7.78 -4.24
CA HIS A 9 -12.05 -7.48 -3.53
C HIS A 9 -11.05 -8.64 -3.60
N HIS A 10 -11.51 -9.87 -3.32
CA HIS A 10 -10.63 -11.05 -3.32
C HIS A 10 -10.29 -11.55 -4.73
N SER A 11 -11.14 -11.30 -5.74
CA SER A 11 -10.90 -11.76 -7.11
C SER A 11 -10.08 -10.76 -7.93
N LEU A 12 -10.40 -9.47 -7.84
CA LEU A 12 -9.81 -8.43 -8.68
C LEU A 12 -8.82 -7.53 -7.91
N GLY A 13 -8.98 -7.37 -6.60
CA GLY A 13 -8.15 -6.47 -5.81
C GLY A 13 -6.66 -6.79 -5.92
N ALA A 14 -6.27 -8.03 -5.62
CA ALA A 14 -4.88 -8.47 -5.72
C ALA A 14 -4.26 -8.29 -7.12
N PRO A 15 -4.82 -8.85 -8.22
CA PRO A 15 -4.19 -8.70 -9.53
C PRO A 15 -4.13 -7.24 -10.02
N MET A 16 -5.09 -6.38 -9.67
CA MET A 16 -5.06 -4.97 -10.06
C MET A 16 -4.04 -4.17 -9.24
N SER A 17 -3.92 -4.42 -7.93
CA SER A 17 -3.02 -3.66 -7.05
C SER A 17 -1.53 -3.99 -7.22
N HIS A 18 -1.20 -5.12 -7.85
CA HIS A 18 0.18 -5.60 -8.02
C HIS A 18 0.72 -5.49 -9.45
N THR A 19 0.02 -4.79 -10.35
CA THR A 19 0.49 -4.61 -11.73
C THR A 19 1.76 -3.76 -11.85
N GLY A 20 2.10 -3.00 -10.81
CA GLY A 20 3.19 -2.01 -10.83
C GLY A 20 2.81 -0.69 -11.53
N HIS A 21 1.54 -0.53 -11.93
CA HIS A 21 1.03 0.65 -12.60
C HIS A 21 -0.17 1.26 -11.85
N ASP A 22 -0.21 2.59 -11.81
CA ASP A 22 -1.29 3.38 -11.21
C ASP A 22 -2.60 3.24 -12.03
N ALA A 23 -2.50 3.35 -13.36
CA ALA A 23 -3.67 3.21 -14.23
C ALA A 23 -3.31 2.75 -15.66
N LEU A 24 -4.31 2.18 -16.35
CA LEU A 24 -4.30 2.00 -17.80
C LEU A 24 -4.94 3.19 -18.48
N ARG A 25 -4.31 3.68 -19.55
CA ARG A 25 -4.83 4.77 -20.38
C ARG A 25 -5.24 4.24 -21.75
N PHE A 26 -6.50 4.47 -22.11
CA PHE A 26 -7.04 4.10 -23.41
C PHE A 26 -7.10 5.31 -24.36
N PRO A 27 -7.14 5.07 -25.68
CA PRO A 27 -7.43 6.12 -26.66
C PRO A 27 -8.73 6.86 -26.33
N GLY A 28 -8.78 8.16 -26.63
CA GLY A 28 -9.94 9.00 -26.27
C GLY A 28 -9.93 9.55 -24.84
N GLY A 29 -8.87 9.30 -24.06
CA GLY A 29 -8.67 9.93 -22.76
C GLY A 29 -9.24 9.16 -21.57
N TYR A 30 -9.79 7.97 -21.79
CA TYR A 30 -10.27 7.11 -20.70
C TYR A 30 -9.09 6.59 -19.86
N ARG A 31 -9.27 6.62 -18.54
CA ARG A 31 -8.31 6.13 -17.55
C ARG A 31 -9.00 5.09 -16.67
N PHE A 32 -8.38 3.93 -16.52
CA PHE A 32 -8.86 2.84 -15.68
C PHE A 32 -7.84 2.61 -14.56
N GLU A 33 -8.23 2.93 -13.33
CA GLU A 33 -7.36 2.76 -12.16
C GLU A 33 -7.07 1.27 -11.94
N LEU A 34 -5.80 0.94 -11.70
CA LEU A 34 -5.36 -0.42 -11.43
C LEU A 34 -4.90 -0.51 -9.98
N GLY A 35 -3.62 -0.21 -9.76
CA GLY A 35 -2.98 -0.32 -8.49
C GLY A 35 -2.80 1.01 -7.83
N ASP A 36 -2.57 0.92 -6.54
CA ASP A 36 -2.45 2.07 -5.68
C ASP A 36 -1.01 2.11 -5.13
N PHE A 37 -0.42 3.29 -5.20
CA PHE A 37 0.95 3.53 -4.76
C PHE A 37 1.15 3.21 -3.27
N PHE A 38 0.11 3.33 -2.44
CA PHE A 38 0.12 2.99 -1.03
C PHE A 38 0.42 1.50 -0.78
N HIS A 39 -0.24 0.60 -1.52
CA HIS A 39 0.08 -0.84 -1.47
C HIS A 39 1.47 -1.15 -2.03
N GLN A 40 1.91 -0.44 -3.07
CA GLN A 40 3.28 -0.61 -3.59
C GLN A 40 4.34 -0.25 -2.55
N LEU A 41 4.12 0.82 -1.79
CA LEU A 41 4.97 1.18 -0.65
C LEU A 41 4.94 0.11 0.44
N HIS A 42 3.78 -0.48 0.76
CA HIS A 42 3.71 -1.61 1.69
C HIS A 42 4.55 -2.83 1.23
N HIS A 43 4.51 -3.16 -0.07
CA HIS A 43 5.34 -4.26 -0.60
C HIS A 43 6.84 -3.93 -0.60
N ARG A 44 7.19 -2.66 -0.76
CA ARG A 44 8.58 -2.19 -0.66
C ARG A 44 9.08 -2.15 0.78
N PHE A 45 8.21 -1.73 1.70
CA PHE A 45 8.45 -1.52 3.11
C PHE A 45 7.36 -2.22 3.93
N ILE A 46 7.68 -3.43 4.40
CA ILE A 46 6.73 -4.27 5.13
C ILE A 46 6.22 -3.59 6.41
N GLU A 47 6.94 -2.59 6.93
CA GLU A 47 6.62 -1.92 8.18
C GLU A 47 5.60 -0.76 8.08
N CYS A 48 5.09 -0.43 6.89
CA CYS A 48 4.12 0.66 6.69
C CYS A 48 2.83 0.23 5.99
N ASN A 49 1.79 1.06 6.01
CA ASN A 49 0.62 0.99 5.12
C ASN A 49 -0.20 -0.33 5.19
N TYR A 50 -0.54 -0.79 6.40
CA TYR A 50 -1.25 -2.06 6.63
C TYR A 50 -2.75 -2.04 6.32
N GLY A 51 -3.41 -0.88 6.44
CA GLY A 51 -4.87 -0.77 6.47
C GLY A 51 -5.52 -0.24 5.20
N GLY A 52 -4.74 0.14 4.18
CA GLY A 52 -5.20 0.93 3.05
C GLY A 52 -5.39 2.42 3.38
N PRO A 53 -5.39 3.31 2.37
CA PRO A 53 -5.53 4.76 2.58
C PRO A 53 -6.88 5.18 3.18
N GLU A 54 -7.92 4.36 3.03
CA GLU A 54 -9.25 4.58 3.58
C GLU A 54 -9.34 4.32 5.09
N SER A 55 -8.36 3.61 5.67
CA SER A 55 -8.36 3.25 7.08
C SER A 55 -7.54 4.23 7.91
N PRO A 56 -8.03 4.70 9.07
CA PRO A 56 -7.25 5.54 9.97
C PRO A 56 -6.16 4.76 10.73
N LEU A 57 -6.05 3.44 10.51
CA LEU A 57 -5.18 2.55 11.27
C LEU A 57 -3.72 2.98 11.21
N ASP A 58 -3.16 3.17 10.01
CA ASP A 58 -1.73 3.48 9.82
C ASP A 58 -1.33 4.80 10.46
N SER A 59 -2.21 5.81 10.39
CA SER A 59 -2.03 7.07 11.11
C SER A 59 -2.05 6.87 12.63
N ALA A 60 -2.95 6.02 13.15
CA ALA A 60 -3.07 5.75 14.58
C ALA A 60 -1.85 5.00 15.15
N ILE A 61 -1.28 4.05 14.40
CA ILE A 61 -0.11 3.26 14.82
C ILE A 61 1.23 3.83 14.36
N LYS A 62 1.22 5.00 13.68
CA LYS A 62 2.42 5.67 13.12
C LYS A 62 3.17 4.79 12.11
N ALA A 63 2.42 4.14 11.23
CA ALA A 63 2.91 3.31 10.13
C ALA A 63 2.54 3.87 8.75
N TRP A 64 2.06 5.12 8.67
CA TRP A 64 1.73 5.76 7.38
C TRP A 64 2.99 6.13 6.59
N HIS A 65 2.99 5.83 5.29
CA HIS A 65 4.02 6.22 4.33
C HIS A 65 3.38 6.71 3.03
N ASP A 66 3.72 7.92 2.61
CA ASP A 66 3.17 8.60 1.42
C ASP A 66 4.13 8.66 0.22
N GLY A 67 5.39 8.24 0.41
CA GLY A 67 6.42 8.16 -0.63
C GLY A 67 7.40 9.33 -0.58
N THR A 68 7.22 10.24 0.37
CA THR A 68 8.15 11.33 0.65
C THR A 68 9.44 10.84 1.30
N GLU A 69 10.47 11.68 1.26
CA GLU A 69 11.74 11.40 1.94
C GLU A 69 11.54 11.34 3.46
N GLU A 70 10.61 12.12 4.00
CA GLU A 70 10.20 12.08 5.41
C GLU A 70 9.57 10.73 5.79
N GLY A 71 8.71 10.18 4.92
CA GLY A 71 8.13 8.84 5.08
C GLY A 71 9.20 7.75 5.09
N GLU A 72 10.16 7.82 4.17
CA GLU A 72 11.28 6.88 4.09
C GLU A 72 12.11 6.92 5.38
N GLN A 73 12.44 8.13 5.86
CA GLN A 73 13.17 8.32 7.12
C GLN A 73 12.40 7.78 8.32
N ALA A 74 11.07 7.97 8.36
CA ALA A 74 10.21 7.46 9.42
C ALA A 74 10.21 5.92 9.46
N THR A 75 10.06 5.27 8.31
CA THR A 75 10.12 3.80 8.19
C THR A 75 11.50 3.26 8.54
N ALA A 76 12.56 3.90 8.06
CA ALA A 76 13.94 3.54 8.44
C ALA A 76 14.17 3.68 9.95
N ALA A 77 13.64 4.75 10.58
CA ALA A 77 13.70 4.95 12.01
C ALA A 77 12.90 3.89 12.79
N HIS A 78 11.73 3.49 12.28
CA HIS A 78 10.93 2.40 12.85
C HIS A 78 11.70 1.07 12.81
N ARG A 79 12.27 0.70 11.66
CA ARG A 79 13.10 -0.50 11.50
C ARG A 79 14.31 -0.51 12.44
N ARG A 80 14.91 0.66 12.67
CA ARG A 80 16.01 0.85 13.65
C ARG A 80 15.59 0.73 15.11
N ARG A 81 14.30 0.68 15.44
CA ARG A 81 13.81 0.43 16.81
C ARG A 81 13.49 -1.05 17.03
N LEU A 82 13.28 -1.82 15.97
CA LEU A 82 13.02 -3.25 16.07
C LEU A 82 14.25 -4.00 16.65
N PRO A 83 14.06 -5.09 17.40
CA PRO A 83 15.15 -5.96 17.82
C PRO A 83 15.94 -6.48 16.60
N ALA A 84 17.25 -6.73 16.75
CA ALA A 84 18.11 -7.19 15.65
C ALA A 84 17.54 -8.42 14.91
N ALA A 85 16.92 -9.35 15.64
CA ALA A 85 16.27 -10.53 15.08
C ALA A 85 15.11 -10.23 14.11
N LYS A 86 14.50 -9.05 14.19
CA LYS A 86 13.40 -8.61 13.32
C LYS A 86 13.84 -7.69 12.18
N ARG A 87 15.12 -7.30 12.11
CA ARG A 87 15.64 -6.38 11.07
C ARG A 87 16.18 -7.06 9.81
N ALA A 88 16.41 -8.37 9.85
CA ALA A 88 17.10 -9.14 8.81
C ALA A 88 16.15 -9.91 7.88
N ARG A 89 14.85 -9.59 7.92
CA ARG A 89 13.83 -10.18 7.03
C ARG A 89 13.60 -9.30 5.83
#